data_AF-A0A1H1NVF4-F1
#
_entry.id   AF-A0A1H1NVF4-F1
#
_cell.length_a   1.000
_cell.length_b   1.000
_cell.length_c   1.000
_cell.angle_alpha   90.00
_cell.angle_beta   90.00
_cell.angle_gamma   90.00
#
_symmetry.space_group_name_H-M   'P 1'
#
loop_
_entity.id
_entity.type
_entity.pdbx_description
1 polymer ?
#
loop_
_entity_poly.entity_id
_entity_poly.type
_entity_poly.pdbx_seq_one_letter_code
_entity_poly.pdbx_strand_id
1 'polypeptide(L)'
;MTTLPATLEQLRRRYDRPCLPLDEVRAEWLPHINSEEHLLKQIRLGRIRLRYTRLHSRKGIPVVYLDDLARWLLSRNPSNTQPAGHLPAFNSNGDTAP
;
A
#
# COMPACT_ATOMS: atom_id res chain seq x y z
N MET A 1 -3.50 -9.54 -16.47
CA MET A 1 -3.50 -8.07 -16.31
C MET A 1 -4.14 -7.79 -14.96
N THR A 2 -3.36 -7.64 -13.89
CA THR A 2 -3.92 -7.49 -12.54
C THR A 2 -4.56 -6.11 -12.41
N THR A 3 -5.84 -6.07 -12.03
CA THR A 3 -6.61 -4.84 -11.89
C THR A 3 -6.46 -4.27 -10.48
N LEU A 4 -6.62 -2.95 -10.33
CA LEU A 4 -6.64 -2.24 -9.04
C LEU A 4 -7.35 -2.98 -7.87
N PRO A 5 -8.58 -3.50 -8.04
CA PRO A 5 -9.30 -4.16 -6.96
C PRO A 5 -8.58 -5.40 -6.43
N ALA A 6 -7.95 -6.21 -7.30
CA ALA A 6 -7.25 -7.42 -6.86
C ALA A 6 -6.03 -7.09 -5.98
N THR A 7 -5.28 -6.04 -6.32
CA THR A 7 -4.17 -5.55 -5.50
C THR A 7 -4.65 -4.97 -4.17
N LEU A 8 -5.75 -4.21 -4.18
CA LEU A 8 -6.33 -3.63 -2.98
C LEU A 8 -6.84 -4.70 -2.02
N GLU A 9 -7.53 -5.73 -2.52
CA GLU A 9 -7.98 -6.87 -1.71
C GLU A 9 -6.81 -7.62 -1.09
N GLN A 10 -5.72 -7.84 -1.85
CA GLN A 10 -4.52 -8.48 -1.32
C GLN A 10 -3.88 -7.67 -0.18
N LEU A 11 -3.76 -6.35 -0.35
CA LEU A 11 -3.26 -5.46 0.71
C LEU A 11 -4.20 -5.48 1.92
N ARG A 12 -5.52 -5.42 1.69
CA ARG A 12 -6.51 -5.38 2.75
C ARG A 12 -6.53 -6.68 3.56
N ARG A 13 -6.36 -7.85 2.93
CA ARG A 13 -6.19 -9.13 3.64
C ARG A 13 -4.88 -9.23 4.40
N ARG A 14 -3.80 -8.60 3.92
CA ARG A 14 -2.48 -8.65 4.55
C ARG A 14 -2.43 -7.81 5.84
N TYR A 15 -3.00 -6.60 5.80
CA TYR A 15 -2.87 -5.64 6.89
C TYR A 15 -4.14 -5.47 7.74
N ASP A 16 -5.29 -5.98 7.28
CA ASP A 16 -6.63 -5.87 7.89
C ASP A 16 -7.09 -4.43 8.21
N ARG A 17 -6.34 -3.43 7.75
CA ARG A 17 -6.53 -2.01 8.06
C ARG A 17 -6.68 -1.19 6.78
N PRO A 18 -7.58 -0.19 6.75
CA PRO A 18 -7.81 0.62 5.55
C PRO A 18 -6.66 1.61 5.25
N CYS A 19 -5.84 1.91 6.25
CA CYS A 19 -4.69 2.80 6.14
C CYS A 19 -3.49 2.24 6.89
N LEU A 20 -2.31 2.56 6.38
CA LEU A 20 -1.01 2.22 6.97
C LEU A 20 -0.23 3.50 7.25
N PRO A 21 0.51 3.59 8.37
CA PRO A 21 1.41 4.72 8.60
C PRO A 21 2.52 4.75 7.55
N LEU A 22 2.96 5.97 7.20
CA LEU A 22 4.02 6.20 6.22
C LEU A 22 5.32 5.48 6.59
N ASP A 23 5.57 5.31 7.89
CA ASP A 23 6.74 4.63 8.42
C ASP A 23 6.76 3.14 8.08
N GLU A 24 5.61 2.44 8.17
CA GLU A 24 5.52 1.03 7.76
C GLU A 24 5.63 0.89 6.23
N VAL A 25 4.95 1.75 5.48
CA VAL A 25 5.05 1.77 4.01
C VAL A 25 6.49 2.02 3.56
N ARG A 26 7.18 2.92 4.24
CA ARG A 26 8.61 3.19 4.05
C ARG A 26 9.43 1.94 4.30
N ALA A 27 9.27 1.30 5.46
CA ALA A 27 10.07 0.15 5.85
C ALA A 27 9.96 -1.01 4.85
N GLU A 28 8.75 -1.31 4.36
CA GLU A 28 8.54 -2.42 3.42
C GLU A 28 8.89 -2.09 1.97
N TRP A 29 8.43 -0.94 1.45
CA TRP A 29 8.48 -0.66 0.01
C TRP A 29 9.61 0.28 -0.40
N LEU A 30 10.10 1.06 0.56
CA LEU A 30 11.16 2.06 0.36
C LEU A 30 12.25 1.91 1.43
N PRO A 31 12.89 0.74 1.57
CA PRO A 31 13.94 0.55 2.57
C PRO A 31 15.15 1.48 2.34
N HIS A 32 15.29 2.04 1.13
CA HIS A 32 16.28 3.06 0.80
C HIS A 32 15.96 4.47 1.35
N ILE A 33 14.73 4.69 1.85
CA ILE A 33 14.33 5.95 2.48
C ILE A 33 14.53 5.83 3.98
N ASN A 34 15.55 6.53 4.47
CA ASN A 34 16.00 6.42 5.85
C ASN A 34 15.07 7.08 6.88
N SER A 35 14.20 8.01 6.49
CA SER A 35 13.34 8.74 7.43
C SER A 35 12.03 9.18 6.80
N GLU A 36 10.99 9.34 7.62
CA GLU A 36 9.69 9.90 7.21
C GLU A 36 9.87 11.28 6.54
N GLU A 37 10.72 12.14 7.10
CA GLU A 37 11.03 13.46 6.53
C GLU A 37 11.63 13.36 5.12
N HIS A 38 12.49 12.37 4.88
CA HIS A 38 13.03 12.09 3.56
C HIS A 38 11.94 11.63 2.60
N LEU A 39 11.02 10.77 3.03
CA LEU A 39 9.89 10.33 2.22
C LEU A 39 8.98 11.51 1.84
N LEU A 40 8.61 12.34 2.82
CA LEU A 40 7.82 13.55 2.62
C LEU A 40 8.51 14.53 1.66
N LYS A 41 9.83 14.66 1.76
CA LYS A 41 10.62 15.47 0.82
C LYS A 41 10.57 14.90 -0.60
N GLN A 42 10.73 13.60 -0.79
CA GLN A 42 10.63 12.97 -2.12
C GLN A 42 9.24 13.11 -2.73
N ILE A 43 8.18 13.02 -1.92
CA ILE A 43 6.80 13.26 -2.35
C ILE A 43 6.61 14.73 -2.75
N ARG A 44 7.10 15.68 -1.93
CA ARG A 44 7.09 17.11 -2.25
C ARG A 44 7.88 17.45 -3.51
N LEU A 45 8.99 16.75 -3.75
CA LEU A 45 9.80 16.86 -4.97
C LEU A 45 9.15 16.21 -6.20
N GLY A 46 8.00 15.56 -6.05
CA GLY A 46 7.31 14.87 -7.14
C GLY A 46 7.99 13.59 -7.62
N ARG A 47 9.06 13.16 -6.93
CA ARG A 47 9.79 11.91 -7.25
C ARG A 47 8.99 10.68 -6.87
N ILE A 48 8.10 10.82 -5.91
CA ILE A 48 7.19 9.77 -5.46
C ILE A 48 5.76 10.33 -5.55
N ARG A 49 4.97 9.83 -6.51
CA ARG A 49 3.53 10.17 -6.62
C ARG A 49 2.66 9.36 -5.65
N LEU A 50 3.09 9.25 -4.40
CA LEU A 50 2.32 8.57 -3.35
C LEU A 50 1.53 9.62 -2.57
N ARG A 51 0.20 9.47 -2.54
CA ARG A 51 -0.66 10.33 -1.72
C ARG A 51 -0.61 9.87 -0.27
N TYR A 52 -0.44 10.82 0.63
CA TYR A 52 -0.53 10.59 2.07
C TYR A 52 -1.51 11.58 2.69
N THR A 53 -2.17 11.13 3.74
CA THR A 53 -3.09 11.90 4.57
C THR A 53 -2.49 12.03 5.96
N ARG A 54 -2.64 13.17 6.63
CA ARG A 54 -2.17 13.33 8.01
C ARG A 54 -3.34 13.21 8.97
N LEU A 55 -3.31 12.21 9.84
CA LEU A 55 -4.28 12.09 10.93
C LEU A 55 -3.80 12.97 12.09
N HIS A 56 -4.62 13.89 12.60
CA HIS A 56 -4.35 14.69 13.82
C HIS A 56 -3.35 15.88 13.68
N SER A 57 -3.62 16.83 12.76
CA SER A 57 -2.96 18.17 12.66
C SER A 57 -1.54 18.23 12.04
N ARG A 58 -0.87 19.40 12.09
CA ARG A 58 0.44 19.71 11.44
C ARG A 58 1.59 18.76 11.82
N LYS A 59 1.50 18.07 12.97
CA LYS A 59 2.41 17.02 13.48
C LYS A 59 1.77 15.63 13.50
N GLY A 60 0.62 15.49 12.84
CA GLY A 60 -0.13 14.25 12.78
C GLY A 60 0.61 13.15 12.04
N ILE A 61 0.33 11.90 12.41
CA ILE A 61 0.94 10.73 11.80
C ILE A 61 0.54 10.71 10.32
N PRO A 62 1.51 10.77 9.38
CA PRO A 62 1.19 10.59 7.99
C PRO A 62 0.80 9.13 7.77
N VAL A 63 -0.40 8.93 7.25
CA VAL A 63 -0.97 7.64 6.89
C VAL A 63 -1.24 7.62 5.39
N VAL A 64 -1.09 6.47 4.77
CA VAL A 64 -1.41 6.21 3.37
C VAL A 64 -2.58 5.24 3.35
N TYR A 65 -3.59 5.55 2.54
CA TYR A 65 -4.68 4.62 2.29
C TYR A 65 -4.19 3.49 1.38
N LEU A 66 -4.67 2.27 1.63
CA LEU A 66 -4.31 1.13 0.78
C LEU A 66 -4.69 1.34 -0.70
N ASP A 67 -5.75 2.12 -0.96
CA ASP A 67 -6.18 2.49 -2.32
C ASP A 67 -5.12 3.34 -3.04
N ASP A 68 -4.57 4.34 -2.36
CA ASP A 68 -3.48 5.18 -2.88
C ASP A 68 -2.18 4.36 -3.03
N LEU A 69 -1.91 3.45 -2.10
CA LEU A 69 -0.76 2.55 -2.18
C LEU A 69 -0.87 1.61 -3.39
N ALA A 70 -2.05 1.02 -3.62
CA ALA A 70 -2.31 0.13 -4.76
C ALA A 70 -2.14 0.86 -6.10
N ARG A 71 -2.69 2.07 -6.23
CA ARG A 71 -2.48 2.92 -7.42
C ARG A 71 -1.01 3.24 -7.64
N TRP A 72 -0.29 3.55 -6.57
CA TRP A 72 1.13 3.88 -6.65
C TRP A 72 1.97 2.66 -7.06
N LEU A 73 1.69 1.48 -6.49
CA LEU A 73 2.38 0.22 -6.85
C LEU A 73 2.18 -0.12 -8.33
N LEU A 74 0.95 -0.04 -8.82
CA LEU A 74 0.63 -0.28 -10.24
C LEU A 74 1.34 0.71 -11.17
N SER A 75 1.45 1.97 -10.76
CA SER A 75 2.15 3.00 -11.54
C SER A 75 3.67 2.83 -11.53
N ARG A 76 4.23 2.33 -10.42
CA ARG A 76 5.69 2.16 -10.23
C ARG A 76 6.22 0.91 -10.90
N ASN A 77 5.47 -0.19 -10.86
CA ASN A 77 5.95 -1.50 -11.30
C ASN A 77 4.81 -2.32 -11.90
N PRO A 78 4.63 -2.34 -13.24
CA PRO A 78 3.71 -3.28 -13.87
C PRO A 78 4.15 -4.75 -13.72
N SER A 79 5.42 -5.02 -13.37
CA SER A 79 6.02 -6.37 -13.35
C SER A 79 6.41 -6.90 -11.96
N ASN A 80 6.36 -6.09 -10.90
CA ASN A 80 6.86 -6.47 -9.56
C ASN A 80 5.75 -6.63 -8.50
N THR A 81 4.59 -7.17 -8.90
CA THR A 81 3.57 -7.61 -7.94
C THR A 81 3.38 -9.11 -8.08
N GLN A 82 4.47 -9.84 -7.84
CA GLN A 82 4.39 -11.24 -7.50
C GLN A 82 4.61 -11.33 -5.99
N PRO A 83 3.68 -11.89 -5.20
CA PRO A 83 3.98 -12.23 -3.83
C PRO A 83 5.06 -13.32 -3.88
N ALA A 84 6.32 -12.93 -3.70
CA ALA A 84 7.36 -13.88 -3.39
C ALA A 84 7.06 -14.42 -1.98
N GLY A 85 6.32 -15.53 -1.95
CA GLY A 85 6.11 -16.34 -0.76
C GLY A 85 4.90 -15.95 0.09
N HIS A 86 3.98 -16.91 0.20
CA HIS A 86 3.06 -17.09 1.31
C HIS A 86 1.71 -16.37 1.25
N LEU A 87 0.77 -16.96 0.49
CA LEU A 87 -0.60 -17.16 0.97
C LEU A 87 -1.00 -18.61 0.65
N PRO A 88 -1.35 -19.46 1.64
CA PRO A 88 -2.07 -20.69 1.35
C PRO A 88 -3.44 -20.34 0.76
N ALA A 89 -3.92 -21.19 -0.15
CA ALA A 89 -5.17 -21.06 -0.86
C ALA A 89 -6.32 -20.61 0.06
N PHE A 90 -6.90 -19.44 -0.21
CA PHE A 90 -8.20 -19.12 0.39
C PHE A 90 -9.27 -19.80 -0.46
N ASN A 91 -9.78 -20.91 0.08
CA ASN A 91 -10.90 -21.66 -0.46
C ASN A 91 -12.17 -20.79 -0.39
N SER A 92 -12.67 -20.32 -1.52
CA SER A 92 -13.98 -19.68 -1.63
C SER A 92 -15.07 -20.75 -1.55
N ASN A 93 -15.41 -21.19 -0.34
CA ASN A 93 -16.70 -21.86 -0.10
C ASN A 93 -17.75 -20.77 0.11
N GLY A 94 -18.70 -20.68 -0.81
CA GLY A 94 -19.81 -19.73 -0.71
C GLY A 94 -20.63 -19.64 -1.99
N ASP A 95 -21.01 -20.78 -2.57
CA ASP A 95 -22.20 -20.84 -3.43
C ASP A 95 -23.28 -21.59 -2.65
N THR A 96 -24.29 -20.84 -2.25
CA THR A 96 -25.47 -21.30 -1.51
C THR A 96 -26.66 -21.29 -2.46
N ALA A 97 -27.25 -22.48 -2.63
CA ALA A 97 -28.65 -22.78 -2.97
C ALA A 97 -29.09 -22.55 -4.44
N PRO A 98 -30.17 -23.20 -4.94
CA PRO A 98 -31.32 -23.79 -4.24
C PRO A 98 -31.20 -25.26 -3.81
#